data_AF-A0A2T0R3Y1-F1
#
_entry.id   AF-A0A2T0R3Y1-F1
#
_cell.length_a   1.000
_cell.length_b   1.000
_cell.length_c   1.000
_cell.angle_alpha   90.00
_cell.angle_beta   90.00
_cell.angle_gamma   90.00
#
_symmetry.space_group_name_H-M   'P 1'
#
loop_
_entity.id
_entity.type
_entity.pdbx_description
1 polymer ?
#
loop_
_entity_poly.entity_id
_entity_poly.type
_entity_poly.pdbx_seq_one_letter_code
_entity_poly.pdbx_strand_id
1 'polypeptide(L)'
;MPESSPRRWSIKTTGDVREWLRALRQSDPEVYRSVNVAIDMLAEVGPGPGRPLVNTLQGSSIANLKELRPRSGRDVAIRVLFVFDP
;
A
#
# COMPACT_ATOMS: atom_id res chain seq x y z
N MET A 1 -30.69 -12.82 -7.48
CA MET A 1 -29.27 -13.07 -7.20
C MET A 1 -28.69 -11.76 -6.69
N PRO A 2 -28.24 -11.61 -5.43
CA PRO A 2 -27.57 -10.37 -5.07
C PRO A 2 -26.14 -10.40 -5.61
N GLU A 3 -25.77 -9.30 -6.25
CA GLU A 3 -24.48 -9.03 -6.88
C GLU A 3 -23.31 -9.29 -5.93
N SER A 4 -22.38 -10.13 -6.35
CA SER A 4 -21.06 -10.24 -5.73
C SER A 4 -20.31 -8.92 -5.96
N SER A 5 -20.33 -8.01 -4.98
CA SER A 5 -19.40 -6.88 -4.96
C SER A 5 -17.96 -7.40 -5.12
N PRO A 6 -17.06 -6.71 -5.85
CA PRO A 6 -15.68 -7.16 -5.94
C PRO A 6 -15.12 -7.26 -4.52
N ARG A 7 -14.59 -8.44 -4.15
CA ARG A 7 -14.05 -8.72 -2.82
C ARG A 7 -12.77 -7.92 -2.60
N ARG A 8 -12.91 -6.66 -2.23
CA ARG A 8 -11.81 -5.78 -1.88
C ARG A 8 -11.27 -6.13 -0.50
N TRP A 9 -9.96 -6.19 -0.37
CA TRP A 9 -9.28 -6.43 0.91
C TRP A 9 -9.41 -5.21 1.82
N SER A 10 -9.67 -5.45 3.10
CA SER A 10 -9.71 -4.39 4.11
C SER A 10 -8.28 -3.96 4.44
N ILE A 11 -7.96 -2.69 4.20
CA ILE A 11 -6.67 -2.11 4.56
C ILE A 11 -6.73 -1.58 5.99
N LYS A 12 -5.93 -2.15 6.88
CA LYS A 12 -5.71 -1.66 8.23
C LYS A 12 -4.40 -0.88 8.28
N THR A 13 -4.44 0.31 8.85
CA THR A 13 -3.27 1.18 9.05
C THR A 13 -3.15 1.56 10.52
N THR A 14 -1.92 1.83 10.97
CA THR A 14 -1.67 2.35 12.33
C THR A 14 -2.15 3.80 12.47
N GLY A 15 -2.18 4.33 13.70
CA GLY A 15 -2.40 5.76 13.93
C GLY A 15 -1.42 6.63 13.15
N ASP A 16 -0.13 6.33 13.31
CA ASP A 16 0.98 7.09 12.70
C ASP A 16 0.87 7.15 11.17
N VAL A 17 0.53 6.04 10.51
CA VAL A 17 0.37 6.01 9.05
C VAL A 17 -0.81 6.89 8.61
N ARG A 18 -1.92 6.90 9.37
CA ARG A 18 -3.07 7.76 9.05
C ARG A 18 -2.75 9.23 9.22
N GLU A 19 -2.02 9.59 10.27
CA GLU A 19 -1.59 10.97 10.50
C GLU A 19 -0.60 11.42 9.43
N TRP A 20 0.37 10.57 9.08
CA TRP A 20 1.31 10.83 7.99
C TRP A 20 0.60 11.02 6.65
N LEU A 21 -0.38 10.18 6.30
CA LEU A 21 -1.16 10.34 5.06
C LEU A 21 -1.95 11.66 5.05
N ARG A 22 -2.50 12.09 6.20
CA ARG A 22 -3.21 13.38 6.32
C ARG A 22 -2.27 14.57 6.12
N ALA A 23 -1.08 14.51 6.71
CA ALA A 23 -0.06 15.54 6.53
C ALA A 23 0.44 15.57 5.07
N LEU A 24 0.74 14.40 4.49
CA LEU A 24 1.20 14.26 3.11
C LEU A 24 0.19 14.83 2.11
N ARG A 25 -1.11 14.60 2.32
CA ARG A 25 -2.16 15.18 1.49
C ARG A 25 -2.12 16.71 1.43
N GLN A 26 -1.67 17.37 2.51
CA GLN A 26 -1.58 18.82 2.60
C GLN A 26 -0.24 19.34 2.06
N SER A 27 0.87 18.65 2.37
CA SER A 27 2.21 19.10 2.00
C SER A 27 2.59 18.78 0.56
N ASP A 28 2.19 17.60 0.06
CA ASP A 28 2.50 17.12 -1.30
C ASP A 28 1.34 16.26 -1.85
N PRO A 29 0.32 16.91 -2.43
CA PRO A 29 -0.86 16.23 -2.96
C PRO A 29 -0.54 15.24 -4.10
N GLU A 30 0.50 15.49 -4.89
CA GLU A 30 0.89 14.61 -6.00
C GLU A 30 1.42 13.28 -5.47
N VAL A 31 2.34 13.36 -4.51
CA VAL A 31 2.89 12.18 -3.84
C VAL A 31 1.81 11.43 -3.07
N TYR A 32 0.92 12.15 -2.38
CA TYR A 32 -0.26 11.54 -1.74
C TYR A 32 -1.12 10.74 -2.72
N ARG A 33 -1.40 11.28 -3.92
CA ARG A 33 -2.15 10.56 -4.96
C ARG A 33 -1.43 9.28 -5.38
N SER A 34 -0.12 9.33 -5.63
CA SER A 34 0.65 8.13 -5.99
C SER A 34 0.59 7.05 -4.89
N VAL A 35 0.74 7.45 -3.62
CA VAL A 35 0.63 6.52 -2.47
C VAL A 35 -0.78 5.93 -2.38
N ASN A 36 -1.81 6.76 -2.53
CA ASN A 36 -3.20 6.32 -2.41
C ASN A 36 -3.59 5.33 -3.52
N VAL A 37 -3.18 5.59 -4.77
CA VAL A 37 -3.38 4.65 -5.89
C VAL A 37 -2.69 3.31 -5.63
N ALA A 38 -1.49 3.32 -5.05
CA ALA A 38 -0.79 2.09 -4.72
C ALA A 38 -1.50 1.28 -3.62
N ILE A 39 -2.03 1.95 -2.60
CA ILE A 39 -2.84 1.33 -1.53
C ILE A 39 -4.16 0.79 -2.11
N ASP A 40 -4.82 1.56 -2.97
CA ASP A 40 -6.06 1.14 -3.62
C ASP A 40 -5.83 -0.13 -4.46
N MET A 41 -4.74 -0.17 -5.22
CA MET A 41 -4.34 -1.36 -5.99
C MET A 41 -4.08 -2.58 -5.10
N LEU A 42 -3.43 -2.41 -3.93
CA LEU A 42 -3.24 -3.51 -2.98
C LEU A 42 -4.58 -4.05 -2.46
N ALA A 43 -5.53 -3.16 -2.19
CA ALA A 43 -6.85 -3.54 -1.71
C ALA A 43 -7.64 -4.31 -2.78
N GLU A 44 -7.50 -3.96 -4.06
CA GLU A 44 -8.16 -4.64 -5.18
C GLU A 44 -7.51 -5.99 -5.51
N VAL A 45 -6.17 -6.06 -5.57
CA VAL A 45 -5.45 -7.26 -6.03
C VAL A 45 -5.26 -8.30 -4.92
N GLY A 46 -5.19 -7.86 -3.65
CA GLY A 46 -4.98 -8.76 -2.52
C GLY A 46 -3.57 -9.34 -2.44
N PRO A 47 -3.36 -10.53 -1.82
CA PRO A 47 -2.05 -11.13 -1.63
C PRO A 47 -1.37 -11.61 -2.92
N GLY A 48 -2.12 -11.60 -4.03
CA GLY A 48 -1.78 -12.24 -5.30
C GLY A 48 -1.10 -11.46 -6.43
N PRO A 49 -0.53 -10.24 -6.29
CA PRO A 49 0.34 -9.73 -7.34
C PRO A 49 1.70 -10.43 -7.22
N GLY A 50 1.87 -11.50 -7.99
CA GLY A 50 3.19 -11.88 -8.47
C GLY A 50 3.89 -10.68 -9.13
N ARG A 51 5.23 -10.67 -9.10
CA ARG A 51 6.14 -9.61 -9.58
C ARG A 51 5.56 -8.83 -10.78
N PRO A 52 5.54 -7.48 -10.72
CA PRO A 52 6.73 -6.66 -10.45
C PRO A 52 6.54 -5.50 -9.45
N LEU A 53 5.59 -5.57 -8.51
CA LEU A 53 5.26 -4.46 -7.59
C LEU A 53 5.63 -4.66 -6.11
N VAL A 54 6.05 -5.86 -5.72
CA VAL A 54 6.24 -6.25 -4.31
C VAL A 54 7.62 -6.88 -4.13
N ASN A 55 8.42 -6.35 -3.20
CA ASN A 55 9.66 -7.00 -2.76
C ASN A 55 9.49 -7.50 -1.31
N THR A 56 9.96 -8.72 -1.03
CA THR A 56 10.01 -9.26 0.33
C THR A 56 11.19 -8.64 1.06
N LEU A 57 10.95 -8.02 2.22
CA LEU A 57 12.03 -7.50 3.07
C LEU A 57 12.73 -8.68 3.77
N GLN A 58 13.99 -8.93 3.40
CA GLN A 58 14.83 -9.89 4.11
C GLN A 58 15.40 -9.21 5.38
N GLY A 59 15.38 -9.93 6.51
CA GLY A 59 15.93 -9.44 7.79
C GLY A 59 14.93 -8.76 8.73
N SER A 60 13.64 -8.73 8.41
CA SER A 60 12.60 -8.32 9.37
C SER A 60 12.24 -9.47 10.31
N SER A 61 11.97 -9.16 11.58
CA SER A 61 11.37 -10.10 12.54
C SER A 61 9.89 -10.38 12.26
N ILE A 62 9.26 -9.65 11.33
CA ILE A 62 7.86 -9.80 10.93
C ILE A 62 7.80 -10.67 9.67
N ALA A 63 7.20 -11.86 9.79
CA ALA A 63 6.99 -12.76 8.66
C ALA A 63 6.10 -12.10 7.58
N ASN A 64 6.41 -12.37 6.30
CA ASN A 64 5.64 -11.88 5.14
C ASN A 64 5.56 -10.36 4.98
N LEU A 65 6.46 -9.60 5.62
CA LEU A 65 6.56 -8.16 5.41
C LEU A 65 7.02 -7.85 3.98
N LYS A 66 6.21 -7.05 3.31
CA LYS A 66 6.34 -6.68 1.90
C LYS A 66 6.50 -5.17 1.77
N GLU A 67 7.20 -4.75 0.73
CA GLU A 67 7.37 -3.35 0.38
C GLU A 67 6.55 -2.98 -0.85
N LEU A 68 5.72 -1.95 -0.73
CA LEU A 68 5.02 -1.27 -1.82
C LEU A 68 5.79 -0.02 -2.22
N ARG A 69 6.00 0.14 -3.53
CA ARG A 69 6.71 1.29 -4.12
C ARG A 69 5.74 2.09 -5.00
N PRO A 70 5.13 3.16 -4.49
CA PRO A 70 4.36 4.07 -5.31
C PRO A 70 5.27 4.67 -6.39
N ARG A 71 4.92 4.48 -7.66
CA ARG A 71 5.58 5.21 -8.75
C ARG A 71 5.05 6.64 -8.74
N SER A 72 5.73 7.52 -8.03
CA SER A 72 5.60 8.96 -8.30
C SER A 72 6.54 9.28 -9.45
N GLY A 73 6.13 10.05 -10.46
CA GLY A 73 7.00 10.45 -11.57
C GLY A 73 8.15 11.40 -11.17
N ARG A 74 8.50 11.48 -9.88
CA ARG A 74 9.58 12.25 -9.27
C ARG A 74 10.52 11.32 -8.50
N ASP A 75 11.73 11.79 -8.18
CA ASP A 75 12.76 11.10 -7.36
C ASP A 75 12.35 10.79 -5.90
N VAL A 76 11.05 10.84 -5.57
CA VAL A 76 10.56 10.55 -4.23
C VAL A 76 10.49 9.03 -4.05
N ALA A 77 11.48 8.49 -3.35
CA ALA A 77 11.57 7.07 -3.01
C ALA A 77 10.75 6.72 -1.76
N ILE A 78 9.43 6.90 -1.80
CA ILE A 78 8.54 6.42 -0.72
C ILE A 78 8.40 4.90 -0.78
N ARG A 79 8.45 4.28 0.39
CA ARG A 79 8.30 2.84 0.60
C ARG A 79 7.24 2.61 1.67
N VAL A 80 6.17 1.91 1.31
CA VAL A 80 5.10 1.57 2.25
C VAL A 80 5.23 0.09 2.62
N LEU A 81 5.36 -0.20 3.91
CA LEU A 81 5.50 -1.57 4.40
C LEU A 81 4.11 -2.14 4.71
N PHE A 82 3.85 -3.36 4.29
CA PHE A 82 2.57 -4.02 4.53
C PHE A 82 2.72 -5.54 4.70
N VAL A 83 1.69 -6.15 5.26
CA VAL A 83 1.58 -7.60 5.46
C VAL A 83 0.13 -8.01 5.18
N PHE A 84 -0.07 -9.20 4.60
CA PHE A 84 -1.38 -9.82 4.49
C PHE A 84 -1.54 -10.84 5.62
N ASP A 85 -2.70 -10.82 6.27
CA ASP A 85 -3.14 -11.86 7.21
C ASP A 85 -3.44 -13.14 6.40
N PRO A 86 -3.00 -14.35 6.83
CA PRO A 86 -3.29 -15.62 6.15
C PRO A 86 -4.79 -15.94 5.98
#